data_AF-A0AAU9ARL7-F1
#
_entry.id   AF-A0AAU9ARL7-F1
#
_cell.length_a   1.000
_cell.length_b   1.000
_cell.length_c   1.000
_cell.angle_alpha   90.00
_cell.angle_beta   90.00
_cell.angle_gamma   90.00
#
_symmetry.space_group_name_H-M   'P 1'
#
loop_
_entity.id
_entity.type
_entity.pdbx_description
1 polymer ?
#
loop_
_entity_poly.entity_id
_entity_poly.type
_entity_poly.pdbx_seq_one_letter_code
_entity_poly.pdbx_strand_id
1 'polypeptide(L)' 'MRRIGLFAAVFAVALAGGASFAAVANSWQGTWIYYNAEGAPIGKWTAGCGAADGRWGDTSGSNKRFTQGCAVES' A
#
# COMPACT_ATOMS: atom_id res chain seq x y z
N MET A 1 16.28 37.54 -16.49
CA MET A 1 16.80 36.35 -15.77
C MET A 1 16.08 36.04 -14.45
N ARG A 2 15.75 37.03 -13.59
CA ARG A 2 15.03 36.81 -12.31
C ARG A 2 13.70 36.02 -12.39
N ARG A 3 12.92 36.20 -13.46
CA ARG A 3 11.61 35.53 -13.63
C ARG A 3 11.75 34.03 -13.94
N ILE A 4 12.79 33.64 -14.66
CA ILE A 4 13.04 32.24 -15.05
C ILE A 4 13.39 31.39 -13.82
N GLY A 5 14.15 31.95 -12.86
CA GLY A 5 14.48 31.27 -11.61
C GLY A 5 13.27 30.96 -10.72
N LEU A 6 12.27 31.85 -10.71
CA LEU A 6 11.02 31.63 -9.98
C LEU A 6 10.19 30.48 -10.58
N PHE A 7 10.10 30.41 -11.91
CA PHE A 7 9.40 29.30 -12.58
C PHE A 7 10.09 27.96 -12.33
N ALA A 8 11.42 27.92 -12.36
CA ALA A 8 12.18 26.70 -12.08
C ALA A 8 11.98 26.22 -10.63
N ALA A 9 11.97 27.13 -9.66
CA ALA A 9 11.74 26.79 -8.25
C ALA A 9 10.33 26.24 -8.01
N VAL A 10 9.30 26.87 -8.59
CA VAL A 10 7.91 26.39 -8.47
C VAL A 10 7.74 25.02 -9.11
N PHE A 11 8.37 24.80 -10.27
CA PHE A 11 8.31 23.51 -10.95
C PHE A 11 9.01 22.40 -10.16
N ALA A 12 10.16 22.69 -9.55
CA ALA A 12 10.87 21.74 -8.69
C ALA A 12 10.05 21.36 -7.44
N VAL A 13 9.39 22.33 -6.80
CA VAL A 13 8.51 22.08 -5.64
C VAL A 13 7.27 21.27 -6.04
N ALA A 14 6.68 21.57 -7.20
CA ALA A 14 5.54 20.80 -7.73
C ALA A 14 5.92 19.34 -8.05
N LEU A 15 7.10 19.12 -8.62
CA LEU A 15 7.63 17.77 -8.90
C LEU A 15 7.93 16.99 -7.61
N ALA A 16 8.58 17.62 -6.63
CA ALA A 16 8.84 17.01 -5.33
C ALA A 16 7.54 16.67 -4.57
N GLY A 17 6.55 17.56 -4.65
CA GLY A 17 5.20 17.31 -4.12
C GLY A 17 4.53 16.12 -4.81
N GLY A 18 4.52 16.09 -6.15
CA GLY A 18 3.91 15.00 -6.93
C GLY A 18 4.54 13.63 -6.69
N ALA A 19 5.87 13.56 -6.59
CA ALA A 19 6.59 12.32 -6.29
C ALA A 19 6.24 11.77 -4.89
N SER A 20 5.96 12.65 -3.91
CA SER A 20 5.57 12.25 -2.56
C SER A 20 4.20 11.54 -2.55
N PHE A 21 3.24 11.97 -3.37
CA PHE A 21 1.93 11.31 -3.47
C PHE A 21 1.98 10.00 -4.26
N ALA A 22 2.83 9.91 -5.30
CA ALA A 22 3.01 8.68 -6.08
C ALA A 22 3.69 7.56 -5.26
N ALA A 23 4.59 7.91 -4.33
CA ALA A 23 5.17 6.98 -3.37
C ALA A 23 4.11 6.48 -2.36
N VAL A 24 3.26 7.37 -1.85
CA VAL A 24 2.16 6.97 -0.93
C VAL A 24 1.14 6.08 -1.62
N ALA A 25 0.79 6.35 -2.89
CA ALA A 25 -0.17 5.55 -3.65
C ALA A 25 0.32 4.13 -4.00
N ASN A 26 1.64 3.90 -4.08
CA ASN A 26 2.23 2.58 -4.30
C ASN A 26 2.70 1.88 -3.00
N SER A 27 2.52 2.52 -1.84
CA SER A 27 3.07 2.04 -0.55
C SER A 27 2.14 1.16 0.27
N TRP A 28 1.00 0.75 -0.27
CA TRP A 28 0.12 -0.21 0.41
C TRP A 28 0.64 -1.64 0.25
N GLN A 29 1.87 -1.85 0.73
CA GLN A 29 2.44 -3.15 0.91
C GLN A 29 1.94 -3.72 2.24
N GLY A 30 1.20 -4.82 2.17
CA GLY A 30 0.76 -5.51 3.38
C GLY A 30 -0.19 -6.66 3.13
N THR A 31 -0.54 -7.30 4.23
CA THR A 31 -1.38 -8.49 4.25
C THR A 31 -2.63 -8.25 5.06
N TRP A 32 -3.78 -8.46 4.44
CA TRP A 32 -5.08 -8.57 5.08
C TRP A 32 -5.32 -10.02 5.49
N ILE A 33 -5.69 -10.27 6.74
CA ILE A 33 -6.16 -11.58 7.22
C ILE A 33 -7.64 -11.44 7.56
N TYR A 34 -8.46 -12.34 7.05
CA TYR A 34 -9.91 -12.37 7.22
C TYR A 34 -10.26 -13.44 8.25
N TYR A 35 -11.18 -13.13 9.16
CA TYR A 35 -11.58 -14.01 10.25
C TYR A 35 -13.09 -14.28 10.21
N ASN A 36 -13.51 -15.45 10.68
CA ASN A 36 -14.92 -15.75 10.93
C ASN A 36 -15.40 -15.07 12.23
N ALA A 37 -16.65 -15.33 12.62
CA ALA A 37 -17.26 -14.80 13.84
C ALA A 37 -16.56 -15.32 15.12
N GLU A 38 -16.00 -16.52 15.06
CA GLU A 38 -15.28 -17.18 16.15
C GLU A 38 -13.81 -16.72 16.27
N GLY A 39 -13.33 -15.87 15.35
CA GLY A 39 -11.96 -15.36 15.34
C GLY A 39 -10.91 -16.27 14.68
N ALA A 40 -11.32 -17.32 13.98
CA ALA A 40 -10.44 -18.18 13.20
C ALA A 40 -10.18 -17.58 11.79
N PRO A 41 -8.95 -17.69 11.26
CA PRO A 41 -8.62 -17.16 9.94
C PRO A 41 -9.30 -17.98 8.83
N ILE A 42 -10.04 -17.29 7.96
CA ILE A 42 -10.77 -17.87 6.82
C ILE A 42 -10.20 -17.46 5.47
N GLY A 43 -9.30 -16.47 5.43
CA GLY A 43 -8.65 -16.04 4.22
C GLY A 43 -7.54 -15.02 4.46
N LYS A 44 -6.77 -14.74 3.40
CA LYS A 44 -5.67 -13.76 3.40
C LYS A 44 -5.57 -13.11 2.04
N TRP A 45 -5.21 -11.83 2.02
CA TRP A 45 -4.86 -11.12 0.80
C TRP A 45 -3.61 -10.27 1.03
N THR A 46 -2.52 -10.62 0.36
CA THR A 46 -1.27 -9.85 0.34
C THR A 46 -1.21 -9.04 -0.96
N ALA A 47 -0.87 -7.76 -0.83
CA ALA A 47 -0.66 -6.85 -1.94
C ALA A 47 0.63 -6.04 -1.74
N GLY A 48 1.32 -5.71 -2.84
CA GLY A 48 2.50 -4.85 -2.84
C GLY A 48 3.82 -5.57 -2.48
N CYS A 49 3.82 -6.90 -2.40
CA CYS A 49 4.91 -7.77 -1.98
C CYS A 49 5.56 -8.58 -3.10
N GLY A 50 5.15 -8.38 -4.36
CA GLY A 50 5.73 -9.06 -5.50
C GLY A 50 5.43 -10.56 -5.47
N ALA A 51 6.45 -11.39 -5.29
CA ALA A 51 6.29 -12.86 -5.32
C ALA A 51 5.39 -13.42 -4.19
N ALA A 52 5.26 -12.68 -3.08
CA ALA A 52 4.36 -13.05 -1.98
C ALA A 52 2.94 -12.46 -2.12
N ASP A 53 2.67 -11.75 -3.22
CA ASP A 53 1.31 -11.29 -3.52
C ASP A 53 0.42 -12.48 -3.85
N GLY A 54 -0.77 -12.47 -3.26
CA GLY A 54 -1.66 -13.61 -3.36
C GLY A 54 -2.89 -13.45 -2.50
N ARG A 55 -3.93 -14.19 -2.87
CA ARG A 55 -5.20 -14.23 -2.16
C ARG A 55 -5.59 -15.69 -1.95
N TRP A 56 -5.97 -16.04 -0.73
CA TRP A 56 -6.51 -17.36 -0.41
C TRP A 56 -7.74 -17.25 0.50
N GLY A 57 -8.61 -18.26 0.42
CA GLY A 57 -9.78 -18.39 1.28
C GLY A 57 -10.90 -17.38 0.99
N ASP A 58 -11.79 -17.22 1.97
CA ASP A 58 -12.87 -16.25 1.90
C ASP A 58 -12.36 -14.88 2.37
N THR A 59 -12.59 -13.86 1.56
CA THR A 59 -12.25 -12.48 1.90
C THR A 59 -13.38 -11.50 1.61
N SER A 60 -14.61 -12.03 1.55
CA SER A 60 -15.85 -11.27 1.57
C SER A 60 -16.21 -10.79 2.97
N GLY A 61 -15.57 -11.34 4.01
CA GLY A 61 -15.80 -10.98 5.41
C GLY A 61 -15.42 -9.54 5.75
N SER A 62 -16.21 -8.92 6.64
CA SER A 62 -15.94 -7.59 7.21
C SER A 62 -14.94 -7.63 8.37
N ASN A 63 -14.82 -8.76 9.05
CA ASN A 63 -13.84 -8.97 10.11
C ASN A 63 -12.47 -9.30 9.51
N LYS A 64 -11.61 -8.28 9.42
CA LYS A 64 -10.27 -8.40 8.84
C LYS A 64 -9.25 -7.56 9.59
N ARG A 65 -8.00 -8.02 9.59
CA ARG A 65 -6.86 -7.31 10.16
C ARG A 65 -5.83 -7.04 9.08
N PHE A 66 -5.40 -5.79 8.98
CA PHE A 66 -4.27 -5.42 8.14
C PHE A 66 -2.98 -5.52 8.95
N THR A 67 -1.95 -6.10 8.33
CA THR A 67 -0.58 -6.09 8.82
C THR A 67 0.30 -5.46 7.75
N GLN A 68 1.06 -4.44 8.14
CA GLN A 68 2.02 -3.79 7.24
C GLN A 68 3.23 -4.70 7.03
N GLY A 69 3.67 -4.81 5.78
CA GLY A 69 4.78 -5.69 5.39
C GLY A 69 4.31 -7.03 4.84
N CYS A 70 5.23 -7.71 4.14
CA CYS A 70 4.94 -8.96 3.46
C CYS A 70 4.87 -10.12 4.45
N ALA A 71 3.78 -10.89 4.38
CA ALA A 71 3.71 -12.16 5.08
C ALA A 71 4.85 -13.07 4.59
N VAL A 72 5.91 -13.16 5.38
CA VAL A 72 6.92 -14.21 5.25
C VAL A 72 6.22 -15.50 5.69
N GLU A 73 5.91 -16.38 4.76
CA GLU A 73 5.68 -17.78 5.11
C GLU A 73 7.01 -18.30 5.68
N SER A 74 7.03 -18.52 6.99
CA SER A 74 8.09 -19.28 7.66
C SER A 74 7.74 -20.75 7.70
#